data_AF-A0A3D5RQ02-F1
#
_entry.id   AF-A0A3D5RQ02-F1
#
_cell.length_a   1.000
_cell.length_b   1.000
_cell.length_c   1.000
_cell.angle_alpha   90.00
_cell.angle_beta   90.00
_cell.angle_gamma   90.00
#
_symmetry.space_group_name_H-M   'P 1'
#
loop_
_entity.id
_entity.type
_entity.pdbx_description
1 polymer ?
#
loop_
_entity_poly.entity_id
_entity_poly.type
_entity_poly.pdbx_seq_one_letter_code
_entity_poly.pdbx_strand_id
1 'polypeptide(L)'
;MSDAPTKDKTKPPSNVPVDYTPPKVWTWNKESGGRFASINRPVSGPTHEKALPIGRHPMQLYSLATPNGVKVTVMLEELLAVGQVGAEYDAWLIKINKGDQFGSGFVDINPNSKIPALVDRSGSKPIRVFESGAILLYLAEKFGVFLPTDGARAECLSWLFWQMGSAPYLGGGFGHFYAYAPFKIEYAIDRYAMEVKRQLDVLERRLGKAEFLAGKDYTIADMAVWPWYGILVKGMIYESGEFLQVQYYKNIQRWADTIEARPAVKRGRMVNATWGEPSQQLPERHNASDFELKTQDKVDEAVE
;
A
#
# COMPACT_ATOMS: atom_id res chain seq x y z
N MET A 1 12.46 26.39 43.54
CA MET A 1 12.78 25.02 43.09
C MET A 1 11.58 24.18 43.46
N SER A 2 10.70 23.88 42.51
CA SER A 2 9.50 23.07 42.76
C SER A 2 9.87 21.60 42.58
N ASP A 3 9.73 20.81 43.65
CA ASP A 3 9.96 19.38 43.65
C ASP A 3 8.97 18.69 42.68
N ALA A 4 9.52 17.99 41.69
CA ALA A 4 8.74 17.11 40.84
C ALA A 4 8.30 15.88 41.66
N PRO A 5 7.04 15.43 41.56
CA PRO A 5 6.56 14.29 42.34
C PRO A 5 7.30 13.01 41.93
N THR A 6 7.85 12.32 42.93
CA THR A 6 8.47 10.99 42.80
C THR A 6 7.44 10.01 42.25
N LYS A 7 7.64 9.55 41.00
CA LYS A 7 6.86 8.45 40.41
C LYS A 7 7.06 7.18 41.24
N ASP A 8 5.97 6.70 41.85
CA ASP A 8 5.91 5.38 42.47
C ASP A 8 6.16 4.29 41.41
N LYS A 9 7.33 3.65 41.47
CA LYS A 9 7.76 2.61 40.52
C LYS A 9 7.02 1.27 40.72
N THR A 10 6.15 1.16 41.72
CA THR A 10 5.46 -0.10 42.06
C THR A 10 4.11 -0.27 41.39
N LYS A 11 3.50 0.82 40.88
CA LYS A 11 2.27 0.74 40.09
C LYS A 11 2.62 0.64 38.60
N PRO A 12 2.05 -0.33 37.86
CA PRO A 12 2.16 -0.31 36.41
C PRO A 12 1.60 1.02 35.91
N PRO A 13 2.20 1.64 34.88
CA PRO A 13 1.65 2.88 34.32
C PRO A 13 0.19 2.63 33.90
N SER A 14 -0.66 3.65 34.03
CA SER A 14 -2.12 3.54 33.87
C SER A 14 -2.61 2.98 32.52
N ASN A 15 -1.69 2.78 31.57
CA ASN A 15 -1.91 2.26 30.23
C ASN A 15 -1.49 0.79 30.04
N VAL A 16 -1.10 0.08 31.11
CA VAL A 16 -0.81 -1.35 31.09
C VAL A 16 -2.03 -2.14 31.55
N PRO A 17 -2.51 -3.15 30.81
CA PRO A 17 -3.57 -4.04 31.28
C PRO A 17 -3.12 -4.71 32.59
N VAL A 18 -3.86 -4.49 33.67
CA VAL A 18 -3.43 -4.81 35.04
C VAL A 18 -3.28 -6.32 35.27
N ASP A 19 -3.83 -7.18 34.39
CA ASP A 19 -3.96 -8.63 34.63
C ASP A 19 -3.56 -9.53 33.44
N TYR A 20 -2.73 -9.07 32.51
CA TYR A 20 -2.26 -9.92 31.40
C TYR A 20 -0.82 -10.40 31.60
N THR A 21 -0.64 -11.73 31.66
CA THR A 21 0.66 -12.39 31.59
C THR A 21 0.70 -13.27 30.33
N PRO A 22 1.59 -13.01 29.35
CA PRO A 22 1.75 -13.90 28.20
C PRO A 22 2.03 -15.34 28.65
N PRO A 23 1.38 -16.35 28.05
CA PRO A 23 1.69 -17.75 28.36
C PRO A 23 3.10 -18.09 27.87
N LYS A 24 3.72 -19.13 28.46
CA LYS A 24 5.03 -19.65 28.01
C LYS A 24 5.04 -20.04 26.53
N VAL A 25 3.92 -20.56 26.03
CA VAL A 25 3.72 -20.93 24.64
C VAL A 25 2.44 -20.25 24.17
N TRP A 26 2.54 -19.45 23.12
CA TRP A 26 1.38 -18.81 22.51
C TRP A 26 0.50 -19.85 21.80
N THR A 27 -0.81 -19.74 21.98
CA THR A 27 -1.81 -20.54 21.27
C THR A 27 -2.87 -19.63 20.66
N TRP A 28 -3.40 -20.03 19.50
CA TRP A 28 -4.51 -19.31 18.87
C TRP A 28 -5.83 -19.72 19.53
N ASN A 29 -6.09 -19.16 20.71
CA ASN A 29 -7.24 -19.52 21.56
C ASN A 29 -8.38 -18.48 21.56
N LYS A 30 -8.17 -17.34 20.89
CA LYS A 30 -9.16 -16.28 20.71
C LYS A 30 -9.00 -15.68 19.32
N GLU A 31 -10.12 -15.37 18.66
CA GLU A 31 -10.09 -14.48 17.52
C GLU A 31 -9.59 -13.10 17.98
N SER A 32 -8.75 -12.46 17.17
CA SER A 32 -8.19 -11.14 17.50
C SER A 32 -9.25 -10.04 17.57
N GLY A 33 -10.48 -10.30 17.11
CA GLY A 33 -11.51 -9.29 16.88
C GLY A 33 -11.15 -8.30 15.77
N GLY A 34 -12.08 -7.41 15.43
CA GLY A 34 -11.88 -6.35 14.45
C GLY A 34 -12.06 -6.76 12.99
N ARG A 35 -11.84 -5.81 12.07
CA ARG A 35 -12.23 -5.90 10.65
C ARG A 35 -11.62 -7.10 9.88
N PHE A 36 -10.47 -7.60 10.31
CA PHE A 36 -9.71 -8.66 9.61
C PHE A 36 -9.64 -9.99 10.37
N ALA A 37 -10.45 -10.16 11.43
CA ALA A 37 -10.43 -11.39 12.26
C ALA A 37 -10.70 -12.66 11.44
N SER A 38 -11.58 -12.58 10.43
CA SER A 38 -11.97 -13.72 9.59
C SER A 38 -10.89 -14.21 8.63
N ILE A 39 -9.79 -13.47 8.44
CA ILE A 39 -8.72 -13.81 7.48
C ILE A 39 -7.34 -13.97 8.11
N ASN A 40 -7.09 -13.36 9.29
CA ASN A 40 -5.80 -13.47 9.97
C ASN A 40 -5.63 -14.84 10.63
N ARG A 41 -4.52 -15.52 10.33
CA ARG A 41 -4.24 -16.88 10.81
C ARG A 41 -2.76 -17.04 11.17
N PRO A 42 -2.41 -17.96 12.09
CA PRO A 42 -1.03 -18.26 12.44
C PRO A 42 -0.32 -19.19 11.44
N VAL A 43 -1.03 -19.65 10.39
CA VAL A 43 -0.51 -20.56 9.37
C VAL A 43 -0.72 -19.98 7.97
N SER A 44 0.21 -20.27 7.06
CA SER A 44 0.11 -19.90 5.64
C SER A 44 -0.47 -21.04 4.80
N GLY A 45 -0.50 -20.85 3.48
CA GLY A 45 -0.93 -21.87 2.52
C GLY A 45 -2.38 -21.70 2.05
N PRO A 46 -2.75 -22.47 1.02
CA PRO A 46 -4.05 -22.36 0.39
C PRO A 46 -5.16 -22.88 1.30
N THR A 47 -6.35 -22.30 1.18
CA THR A 47 -7.58 -22.77 1.88
C THR A 47 -8.59 -23.39 0.95
N HIS A 48 -8.45 -23.16 -0.36
CA HIS A 48 -9.36 -23.66 -1.37
C HIS A 48 -8.65 -23.73 -2.73
N GLU A 49 -9.10 -24.65 -3.57
CA GLU A 49 -8.64 -24.74 -4.95
C GLU A 49 -9.30 -23.66 -5.81
N LYS A 50 -8.50 -22.80 -6.42
CA LYS A 50 -8.98 -21.73 -7.31
C LYS A 50 -7.86 -21.29 -8.25
N ALA A 51 -8.02 -21.62 -9.53
CA ALA A 51 -7.14 -21.12 -10.57
C ALA A 51 -7.32 -19.60 -10.74
N LEU A 52 -6.22 -18.91 -11.06
CA LEU A 52 -6.27 -17.50 -11.39
C LEU A 52 -6.68 -17.30 -12.87
N PRO A 53 -7.53 -16.29 -13.17
CA PRO A 53 -7.81 -15.93 -14.56
C PRO A 53 -6.54 -15.41 -15.26
N ILE A 54 -6.46 -15.59 -16.57
CA ILE A 54 -5.35 -15.12 -17.40
C ILE A 54 -5.95 -14.40 -18.60
N GLY A 55 -5.64 -13.12 -18.76
CA GLY A 55 -6.08 -12.32 -19.89
C GLY A 55 -5.07 -12.34 -21.05
N ARG A 56 -5.27 -11.43 -22.00
CA ARG A 56 -4.48 -11.37 -23.25
C ARG A 56 -3.16 -10.62 -23.11
N HIS A 57 -3.02 -9.81 -22.07
CA HIS A 57 -1.90 -8.88 -21.95
C HIS A 57 -0.67 -9.54 -21.32
N PRO A 58 0.54 -9.03 -21.61
CA PRO A 58 1.77 -9.63 -21.09
C PRO A 58 1.88 -9.55 -19.56
N MET A 59 1.42 -8.48 -18.92
CA MET A 59 1.46 -8.36 -17.46
C MET A 59 0.12 -8.80 -16.86
N GLN A 60 0.13 -9.85 -16.03
CA GLN A 60 -1.06 -10.28 -15.28
C GLN A 60 -0.91 -9.83 -13.83
N LEU A 61 -1.68 -8.83 -13.40
CA LEU A 61 -1.70 -8.29 -12.05
C LEU A 61 -2.91 -8.86 -11.28
N TYR A 62 -2.67 -9.31 -10.06
CA TYR A 62 -3.71 -9.78 -9.12
C TYR A 62 -3.64 -8.91 -7.88
N SER A 63 -4.62 -8.02 -7.70
CA SER A 63 -4.48 -6.89 -6.78
C SER A 63 -5.80 -6.36 -6.22
N LEU A 64 -5.70 -5.31 -5.41
CA LEU A 64 -6.78 -4.52 -4.84
C LEU A 64 -6.26 -3.08 -4.67
N ALA A 65 -7.10 -2.06 -4.85
CA ALA A 65 -6.72 -0.63 -4.77
C ALA A 65 -6.34 -0.10 -3.37
N THR A 66 -5.75 -0.96 -2.52
CA THR A 66 -5.01 -0.51 -1.33
C THR A 66 -3.77 0.30 -1.75
N PRO A 67 -3.16 1.06 -0.83
CA PRO A 67 -1.88 1.73 -1.08
C PRO A 67 -0.83 0.85 -1.79
N ASN A 68 -0.70 -0.43 -1.42
CA ASN A 68 0.29 -1.32 -2.04
C ASN A 68 -0.08 -1.72 -3.48
N GLY A 69 -1.37 -1.91 -3.78
CA GLY A 69 -1.82 -2.20 -5.14
C GLY A 69 -1.67 -1.00 -6.07
N VAL A 70 -2.02 0.19 -5.57
CA VAL A 70 -1.92 1.46 -6.30
C VAL A 70 -0.49 1.73 -6.76
N LYS A 71 0.54 1.37 -5.99
CA LYS A 71 1.95 1.48 -6.45
C LYS A 71 2.16 0.85 -7.82
N VAL A 72 1.64 -0.35 -8.02
CA VAL A 72 1.88 -1.16 -9.23
C VAL A 72 1.00 -0.69 -10.38
N THR A 73 -0.26 -0.37 -10.13
CA THR A 73 -1.16 0.14 -11.18
C THR A 73 -0.71 1.53 -11.66
N VAL A 74 -0.23 2.39 -10.75
CA VAL A 74 0.41 3.66 -11.13
C VAL A 74 1.65 3.41 -11.97
N MET A 75 2.55 2.49 -11.58
CA MET A 75 3.74 2.18 -12.37
C MET A 75 3.38 1.70 -13.78
N LEU A 76 2.40 0.80 -13.92
CA LEU A 76 1.96 0.30 -15.22
C LEU A 76 1.35 1.43 -16.08
N GLU A 77 0.51 2.30 -15.50
CA GLU A 77 -0.05 3.45 -16.20
C GLU A 77 1.01 4.50 -16.57
N GLU A 78 2.06 4.67 -15.77
CA GLU A 78 3.20 5.55 -16.06
C GLU A 78 4.03 5.01 -17.22
N LEU A 79 4.30 3.70 -17.22
CA LEU A 79 4.97 3.02 -18.34
C LEU A 79 4.19 3.19 -19.65
N LEU A 80 2.87 2.99 -19.62
CA LEU A 80 2.01 3.22 -20.80
C LEU A 80 2.04 4.69 -21.23
N ALA A 81 2.02 5.64 -20.29
CA ALA A 81 2.06 7.07 -20.58
C ALA A 81 3.37 7.52 -21.25
N VAL A 82 4.49 6.87 -20.93
CA VAL A 82 5.79 7.13 -21.60
C VAL A 82 6.02 6.22 -22.82
N GLY A 83 4.99 5.50 -23.29
CA GLY A 83 5.01 4.75 -24.55
C GLY A 83 5.72 3.40 -24.49
N GLN A 84 5.90 2.81 -23.31
CA GLN A 84 6.58 1.51 -23.18
C GLN A 84 5.71 0.37 -23.71
N VAL A 85 6.08 -0.13 -24.89
CA VAL A 85 5.45 -1.29 -25.51
C VAL A 85 5.71 -2.53 -24.65
N GLY A 86 4.65 -3.29 -24.34
CA GLY A 86 4.72 -4.48 -23.51
C GLY A 86 4.40 -4.26 -22.03
N ALA A 87 4.09 -3.02 -21.62
CA ALA A 87 3.58 -2.70 -20.27
C ALA A 87 2.05 -2.90 -20.13
N GLU A 88 1.37 -3.23 -21.23
CA GLU A 88 -0.06 -3.58 -21.22
C GLU A 88 -0.35 -4.70 -20.22
N TYR A 89 -1.47 -4.59 -19.51
CA TYR A 89 -1.75 -5.44 -18.37
C TYR A 89 -3.22 -5.78 -18.18
N ASP A 90 -3.48 -6.96 -17.63
CA ASP A 90 -4.77 -7.32 -17.04
C ASP A 90 -4.65 -7.21 -15.52
N ALA A 91 -5.50 -6.39 -14.89
CA ALA A 91 -5.55 -6.25 -13.44
C ALA A 91 -6.81 -6.88 -12.86
N TRP A 92 -6.66 -8.09 -12.33
CA TRP A 92 -7.70 -8.90 -11.73
C TRP A 92 -7.92 -8.55 -10.27
N LEU A 93 -9.18 -8.47 -9.87
CA LEU A 93 -9.58 -8.10 -8.52
C LEU A 93 -9.42 -9.28 -7.55
N ILE A 94 -8.70 -9.04 -6.44
CA ILE A 94 -8.54 -9.98 -5.33
C ILE A 94 -9.21 -9.38 -4.09
N LYS A 95 -10.37 -9.90 -3.70
CA LYS A 95 -11.13 -9.40 -2.55
C LYS A 95 -10.53 -9.96 -1.27
N ILE A 96 -9.56 -9.24 -0.69
CA ILE A 96 -8.79 -9.72 0.46
C ILE A 96 -9.64 -10.03 1.71
N ASN A 97 -10.78 -9.35 1.86
CA ASN A 97 -11.76 -9.58 2.94
C ASN A 97 -12.62 -10.84 2.74
N LYS A 98 -12.59 -11.43 1.53
CA LYS A 98 -13.25 -12.69 1.19
C LYS A 98 -12.27 -13.87 1.13
N GLY A 99 -10.97 -13.62 1.34
CA GLY A 99 -9.96 -14.66 1.39
C GLY A 99 -9.45 -15.13 0.03
N ASP A 100 -9.70 -14.38 -1.06
CA ASP A 100 -9.23 -14.72 -2.42
C ASP A 100 -7.70 -14.94 -2.48
N GLN A 101 -6.94 -14.24 -1.65
CA GLN A 101 -5.49 -14.37 -1.51
C GLN A 101 -5.01 -15.73 -0.97
N PHE A 102 -5.93 -16.58 -0.51
CA PHE A 102 -5.66 -17.94 -0.04
C PHE A 102 -6.11 -19.02 -1.04
N GLY A 103 -6.56 -18.66 -2.25
CA GLY A 103 -6.79 -19.64 -3.32
C GLY A 103 -5.47 -20.24 -3.81
N SER A 104 -5.46 -21.51 -4.19
CA SER A 104 -4.25 -22.22 -4.65
C SER A 104 -3.46 -21.45 -5.72
N GLY A 105 -4.13 -20.94 -6.76
CA GLY A 105 -3.48 -20.15 -7.80
C GLY A 105 -2.87 -18.83 -7.31
N PHE A 106 -3.45 -18.17 -6.30
CA PHE A 106 -2.84 -16.96 -5.71
C PHE A 106 -1.61 -17.31 -4.87
N VAL A 107 -1.69 -18.38 -4.07
CA VAL A 107 -0.56 -18.86 -3.26
C VAL A 107 0.62 -19.29 -4.16
N ASP A 108 0.34 -19.88 -5.32
CA ASP A 108 1.34 -20.26 -6.31
C ASP A 108 2.12 -19.07 -6.87
N ILE A 109 1.53 -17.87 -6.94
CA ILE A 109 2.24 -16.67 -7.40
C ILE A 109 2.79 -15.83 -6.24
N ASN A 110 2.20 -15.94 -5.05
CA ASN A 110 2.71 -15.34 -3.83
C ASN A 110 2.44 -16.23 -2.60
N PRO A 111 3.45 -16.95 -2.09
CA PRO A 111 3.30 -17.80 -0.91
C PRO A 111 3.01 -17.03 0.39
N ASN A 112 3.20 -15.69 0.38
CA ASN A 112 2.85 -14.79 1.49
C ASN A 112 1.36 -14.43 1.51
N SER A 113 0.58 -14.79 0.49
CA SER A 113 -0.86 -14.48 0.39
C SER A 113 -1.17 -12.98 0.59
N LYS A 114 -0.40 -12.09 -0.05
CA LYS A 114 -0.66 -10.65 -0.06
C LYS A 114 -0.68 -10.09 -1.47
N ILE A 115 -1.57 -9.12 -1.70
CA ILE A 115 -1.54 -8.29 -2.90
C ILE A 115 -0.50 -7.16 -2.74
N PRO A 116 -0.02 -6.58 -3.85
CA PRO A 116 -0.14 -7.06 -5.23
C PRO A 116 0.78 -8.26 -5.52
N ALA A 117 0.38 -9.09 -6.49
CA ALA A 117 1.23 -10.10 -7.11
C ALA A 117 1.08 -10.01 -8.63
N LEU A 118 2.19 -10.13 -9.36
CA LEU A 118 2.25 -10.00 -10.81
C LEU A 118 2.86 -11.25 -11.45
N VAL A 119 2.38 -11.61 -12.63
CA VAL A 119 3.00 -12.62 -13.50
C VAL A 119 3.32 -11.97 -14.84
N ASP A 120 4.61 -11.86 -15.16
CA ASP A 120 5.08 -11.46 -16.49
C ASP A 120 5.00 -12.67 -17.43
N ARG A 121 4.18 -12.55 -18.47
CA ARG A 121 3.96 -13.55 -19.53
C ARG A 121 4.49 -13.10 -20.90
N SER A 122 5.31 -12.06 -20.96
CA SER A 122 5.91 -11.55 -22.20
C SER A 122 7.00 -12.46 -22.77
N GLY A 123 7.60 -13.31 -21.94
CA GLY A 123 8.64 -14.27 -22.34
C GLY A 123 8.09 -15.69 -22.59
N SER A 124 8.97 -16.60 -22.99
CA SER A 124 8.62 -18.01 -23.24
C SER A 124 8.19 -18.78 -21.98
N LYS A 125 8.53 -18.28 -20.80
CA LYS A 125 8.13 -18.85 -19.50
C LYS A 125 7.60 -17.72 -18.60
N PRO A 126 6.44 -17.90 -17.94
CA PRO A 126 5.92 -16.92 -17.00
C PRO A 126 6.86 -16.70 -15.81
N ILE A 127 7.02 -15.44 -15.40
CA ILE A 127 7.82 -15.04 -14.23
C ILE A 127 6.88 -14.43 -13.19
N ARG A 128 6.75 -15.07 -12.02
CA ARG A 128 6.02 -14.47 -10.89
C ARG A 128 6.90 -13.44 -10.17
N VAL A 129 6.29 -12.32 -9.79
CA VAL A 129 6.91 -11.26 -8.99
C VAL A 129 5.89 -10.82 -7.94
N PHE A 130 6.24 -10.94 -6.67
CA PHE A 130 5.40 -10.54 -5.54
C PHE A 130 6.18 -9.60 -4.62
N GLU A 131 5.46 -8.89 -3.75
CA GLU A 131 5.90 -7.66 -3.05
C GLU A 131 5.93 -6.43 -3.96
N SER A 132 5.16 -5.40 -3.57
CA SER A 132 5.00 -4.19 -4.39
C SER A 132 6.34 -3.50 -4.74
N GLY A 133 7.31 -3.45 -3.82
CA GLY A 133 8.63 -2.88 -4.10
C GLY A 133 9.45 -3.70 -5.10
N ALA A 134 9.33 -5.04 -5.06
CA ALA A 134 9.98 -5.91 -6.02
C ALA A 134 9.34 -5.78 -7.42
N ILE A 135 8.01 -5.66 -7.48
CA ILE A 135 7.30 -5.42 -8.74
C ILE A 135 7.71 -4.07 -9.36
N LEU A 136 7.77 -2.99 -8.56
CA LEU A 136 8.24 -1.68 -9.03
C LEU A 136 9.67 -1.75 -9.59
N LEU A 137 10.59 -2.37 -8.84
CA LEU A 137 11.98 -2.54 -9.26
C LEU A 137 12.08 -3.37 -10.54
N TYR A 138 11.37 -4.50 -10.60
CA TYR A 138 11.33 -5.38 -11.77
C TYR A 138 10.86 -4.65 -13.03
N LEU A 139 9.75 -3.92 -12.94
CA LEU A 139 9.20 -3.17 -14.06
C LEU A 139 10.14 -2.03 -14.50
N ALA A 140 10.74 -1.31 -13.55
CA ALA A 140 11.69 -0.25 -13.86
C ALA A 140 12.95 -0.77 -14.57
N GLU A 141 13.47 -1.93 -14.15
CA GLU A 141 14.60 -2.58 -14.81
C GLU A 141 14.22 -3.15 -16.18
N LYS A 142 13.05 -3.79 -16.30
CA LYS A 142 12.56 -4.36 -17.55
C LYS A 142 12.41 -3.31 -18.65
N PHE A 143 11.92 -2.13 -18.32
CA PHE A 143 11.64 -1.06 -19.29
C PHE A 143 12.68 0.07 -19.30
N GLY A 144 13.65 0.06 -18.38
CA GLY A 144 14.75 1.03 -18.34
C GLY A 144 14.33 2.46 -17.99
N VAL A 145 13.24 2.65 -17.23
CA VAL A 145 12.69 3.96 -16.88
C VAL A 145 12.30 4.02 -15.40
N PHE A 146 12.18 5.24 -14.86
CA PHE A 146 11.81 5.55 -13.46
C PHE A 146 12.78 5.04 -12.37
N LEU A 147 13.96 4.54 -12.78
CA LEU A 147 15.06 4.15 -11.90
C LEU A 147 16.38 4.59 -12.52
N PRO A 148 17.15 5.47 -11.87
CA PRO A 148 18.45 5.90 -12.39
C PRO A 148 19.41 4.72 -12.59
N THR A 149 20.31 4.87 -13.57
CA THR A 149 21.38 3.90 -13.88
C THR A 149 22.75 4.36 -13.40
N ASP A 150 22.88 5.62 -12.97
CA ASP A 150 24.09 6.21 -12.42
C ASP A 150 24.12 6.10 -10.87
N GLY A 151 24.98 6.90 -10.22
CA GLY A 151 25.09 6.94 -8.77
C GLY A 151 23.77 7.27 -8.03
N ALA A 152 22.82 7.97 -8.67
CA ALA A 152 21.52 8.29 -8.06
C ALA A 152 20.64 7.04 -7.84
N ARG A 153 21.00 5.91 -8.46
CA ARG A 153 20.35 4.62 -8.23
C ARG A 153 20.37 4.23 -6.75
N ALA A 154 21.49 4.47 -6.07
CA ALA A 154 21.64 4.11 -4.66
C ALA A 154 20.68 4.90 -3.76
N GLU A 155 20.49 6.19 -4.04
CA GLU A 155 19.53 7.04 -3.33
C GLU A 155 18.09 6.59 -3.60
N CYS A 156 17.74 6.33 -4.87
CA CYS A 156 16.42 5.83 -5.24
C CYS A 156 16.08 4.51 -4.53
N LEU A 157 17.02 3.54 -4.52
CA LEU A 157 16.82 2.28 -3.83
C LEU A 157 16.72 2.47 -2.31
N SER A 158 17.52 3.37 -1.73
CA SER A 158 17.43 3.68 -0.29
C SER A 158 16.03 4.14 0.11
N TRP A 159 15.41 5.02 -0.68
CA TRP A 159 14.03 5.48 -0.42
C TRP A 159 12.97 4.41 -0.71
N LEU A 160 13.15 3.60 -1.75
CA LEU A 160 12.27 2.46 -2.03
C LEU A 160 12.26 1.46 -0.86
N PHE A 161 13.45 1.06 -0.38
CA PHE A 161 13.55 0.12 0.74
C PHE A 161 13.14 0.77 2.08
N TRP A 162 13.42 2.05 2.28
CA TRP A 162 12.86 2.81 3.41
C TRP A 162 11.34 2.71 3.43
N GLN A 163 10.68 2.89 2.28
CA GLN A 163 9.22 2.81 2.18
C GLN A 163 8.71 1.42 2.56
N MET A 164 9.33 0.37 2.02
CA MET A 164 8.95 -1.01 2.30
C MET A 164 9.15 -1.38 3.78
N GLY A 165 10.17 -0.84 4.44
CA GLY A 165 10.40 -1.00 5.88
C GLY A 165 9.53 -0.11 6.78
N SER A 166 9.04 1.02 6.27
CA SER A 166 8.31 2.02 7.07
C SER A 166 6.79 1.85 7.04
N ALA A 167 6.22 1.47 5.90
CA ALA A 167 4.78 1.29 5.74
C ALA A 167 4.13 0.28 6.71
N PRO A 168 4.79 -0.80 7.16
CA PRO A 168 4.24 -1.66 8.21
C PRO A 168 3.91 -0.92 9.52
N TYR A 169 4.68 0.11 9.89
CA TYR A 169 4.38 0.94 11.07
C TYR A 169 3.15 1.83 10.84
N LEU A 170 2.99 2.38 9.62
CA LEU A 170 1.84 3.20 9.27
C LEU A 170 0.56 2.36 9.14
N GLY A 171 0.57 1.28 8.37
CA GLY A 171 -0.62 0.47 8.14
C GLY A 171 -0.90 -0.54 9.24
N GLY A 172 0.07 -1.42 9.52
CA GLY A 172 -0.06 -2.52 10.48
C GLY A 172 0.06 -2.11 11.94
N GLY A 173 0.72 -0.98 12.20
CA GLY A 173 0.76 -0.33 13.50
C GLY A 173 -0.36 0.70 13.63
N PHE A 174 -0.09 1.94 13.21
CA PHE A 174 -0.97 3.08 13.42
C PHE A 174 -2.38 2.84 12.87
N GLY A 175 -2.53 2.52 11.58
CA GLY A 175 -3.83 2.29 10.96
C GLY A 175 -4.62 1.16 11.62
N HIS A 176 -3.97 0.09 12.05
CA HIS A 176 -4.62 -0.98 12.80
C HIS A 176 -5.16 -0.49 14.16
N PHE A 177 -4.29 0.04 15.02
CA PHE A 177 -4.67 0.43 16.38
C PHE A 177 -5.56 1.68 16.42
N TYR A 178 -5.41 2.58 15.45
CA TYR A 178 -6.22 3.80 15.35
C TYR A 178 -7.57 3.56 14.66
N ALA A 179 -7.62 2.84 13.53
CA ALA A 179 -8.84 2.76 12.72
C ALA A 179 -9.59 1.42 12.79
N TYR A 180 -8.92 0.29 13.05
CA TYR A 180 -9.54 -1.03 12.86
C TYR A 180 -9.66 -1.89 14.11
N ALA A 181 -8.83 -1.67 15.12
CA ALA A 181 -8.91 -2.39 16.39
C ALA A 181 -10.28 -2.12 17.05
N PRO A 182 -10.96 -3.16 17.59
CA PRO A 182 -12.30 -3.02 18.17
C PRO A 182 -12.31 -2.26 19.50
N PHE A 183 -11.14 -1.89 20.02
CA PHE A 183 -10.95 -1.09 21.23
C PHE A 183 -9.71 -0.20 21.05
N LYS A 184 -9.63 0.90 21.81
CA LYS A 184 -8.50 1.83 21.76
C LYS A 184 -7.47 1.47 22.83
N ILE A 185 -6.23 1.30 22.42
CA ILE A 185 -5.09 1.04 23.31
C ILE A 185 -4.17 2.26 23.23
N GLU A 186 -4.26 3.15 24.22
CA GLU A 186 -3.50 4.41 24.26
C GLU A 186 -2.00 4.18 24.00
N TYR A 187 -1.37 3.24 24.72
CA TYR A 187 0.04 2.90 24.53
C TYR A 187 0.41 2.51 23.09
N ALA A 188 -0.43 1.72 22.42
CA ALA A 188 -0.17 1.29 21.05
C ALA A 188 -0.41 2.43 20.05
N ILE A 189 -1.50 3.19 20.23
CA ILE A 189 -1.81 4.35 19.39
C ILE A 189 -0.68 5.37 19.49
N ASP A 190 -0.26 5.75 20.70
CA ASP A 190 0.82 6.71 20.93
C ASP A 190 2.14 6.25 20.30
N ARG A 191 2.50 4.97 20.52
CA ARG A 191 3.73 4.40 19.94
C ARG A 191 3.77 4.55 18.42
N TYR A 192 2.70 4.17 17.74
CA TYR A 192 2.69 4.19 16.27
C TYR A 192 2.37 5.56 15.69
N ALA A 193 1.58 6.40 16.38
CA ALA A 193 1.39 7.79 15.99
C ALA A 193 2.70 8.57 16.05
N MET A 194 3.49 8.36 17.11
CA MET A 194 4.83 8.95 17.25
C MET A 194 5.76 8.53 16.09
N GLU A 195 5.80 7.24 15.77
CA GLU A 195 6.61 6.74 14.65
C GLU A 195 6.11 7.25 13.30
N VAL A 196 4.80 7.29 13.05
CA VAL A 196 4.26 7.84 11.80
C VAL A 196 4.57 9.33 11.66
N LYS A 197 4.45 10.13 12.73
CA LYS A 197 4.85 11.54 12.70
C LYS A 197 6.34 11.70 12.46
N ARG A 198 7.19 10.81 12.99
CA ARG A 198 8.63 10.79 12.69
C ARG A 198 8.90 10.47 11.22
N GLN A 199 8.20 9.50 10.64
CA GLN A 199 8.30 9.17 9.21
C GLN A 199 7.85 10.34 8.33
N LEU A 200 6.77 11.02 8.69
CA LEU A 200 6.35 12.26 8.05
C LEU A 200 7.44 13.33 8.17
N ASP A 201 8.04 13.55 9.35
CA ASP A 201 9.13 14.53 9.51
C ASP A 201 10.37 14.20 8.65
N VAL A 202 10.71 12.91 8.49
CA VAL A 202 11.78 12.47 7.58
C VAL A 202 11.48 12.87 6.13
N LEU A 203 10.26 12.60 5.66
CA LEU A 203 9.83 12.96 4.31
C LEU A 203 9.77 14.48 4.12
N GLU A 204 9.21 15.21 5.09
CA GLU A 204 9.12 16.67 5.08
C GLU A 204 10.49 17.31 4.93
N ARG A 205 11.48 16.86 5.72
CA ARG A 205 12.86 17.36 5.65
C ARG A 205 13.54 17.03 4.33
N ARG A 206 13.29 15.83 3.77
CA ARG A 206 13.84 15.42 2.48
C ARG A 206 13.26 16.29 1.36
N LEU A 207 11.93 16.39 1.29
CA LEU A 207 11.21 17.12 0.26
C LEU A 207 11.41 18.63 0.40
N GLY A 208 11.77 19.15 1.58
CA GLY A 208 12.24 20.53 1.72
C GLY A 208 13.56 20.85 1.00
N LYS A 209 14.30 19.83 0.54
CA LYS A 209 15.61 19.98 -0.14
C LYS A 209 15.63 19.45 -1.57
N ALA A 210 14.57 18.75 -2.01
CA ALA A 210 14.51 18.09 -3.30
C ALA A 210 13.08 18.16 -3.87
N GLU A 211 12.95 18.01 -5.18
CA GLU A 211 11.64 17.98 -5.83
C GLU A 211 10.93 16.65 -5.56
N PHE A 212 11.68 15.56 -5.66
CA PHE A 212 11.28 14.17 -5.43
C PHE A 212 12.22 13.48 -4.46
N LEU A 213 11.88 12.27 -4.03
CA LEU A 213 12.64 11.58 -2.99
C LEU A 213 14.06 11.23 -3.42
N ALA A 214 14.27 10.81 -4.66
CA ALA A 214 15.60 10.48 -5.17
C ALA A 214 16.39 11.68 -5.72
N GLY A 215 15.79 12.89 -5.75
CA GLY A 215 16.42 14.09 -6.26
C GLY A 215 15.46 14.96 -7.07
N LYS A 216 15.83 15.29 -8.30
CA LYS A 216 15.03 16.14 -9.20
C LYS A 216 14.03 15.36 -10.06
N ASP A 217 14.24 14.06 -10.24
CA ASP A 217 13.46 13.24 -11.15
C ASP A 217 12.48 12.35 -10.36
N TYR A 218 11.29 12.15 -10.92
CA TYR A 218 10.28 11.23 -10.38
C TYR A 218 10.69 9.78 -10.60
N THR A 219 10.65 8.96 -9.54
CA THR A 219 11.14 7.58 -9.57
C THR A 219 10.17 6.59 -8.94
N ILE A 220 10.50 5.30 -9.03
CA ILE A 220 9.80 4.24 -8.30
C ILE A 220 9.81 4.44 -6.77
N ALA A 221 10.74 5.21 -6.21
CA ALA A 221 10.70 5.57 -4.80
C ALA A 221 9.47 6.44 -4.48
N ASP A 222 9.19 7.43 -5.32
CA ASP A 222 8.01 8.28 -5.18
C ASP A 222 6.72 7.50 -5.40
N MET A 223 6.68 6.63 -6.42
CA MET A 223 5.55 5.72 -6.68
C MET A 223 5.27 4.79 -5.49
N ALA A 224 6.31 4.38 -4.76
CA ALA A 224 6.16 3.55 -3.57
C ALA A 224 5.61 4.34 -2.37
N VAL A 225 6.09 5.56 -2.15
CA VAL A 225 5.78 6.35 -0.96
C VAL A 225 4.42 7.04 -1.09
N TRP A 226 4.09 7.56 -2.27
CA TRP A 226 2.92 8.42 -2.48
C TRP A 226 1.58 7.76 -2.11
N PRO A 227 1.31 6.49 -2.50
CA PRO A 227 0.05 5.83 -2.13
C PRO A 227 -0.11 5.61 -0.62
N TRP A 228 0.93 5.77 0.19
CA TRP A 228 0.85 5.67 1.65
C TRP A 228 0.84 7.05 2.31
N TYR A 229 1.88 7.84 2.07
CA TYR A 229 2.09 9.09 2.80
C TYR A 229 1.43 10.28 2.09
N GLY A 230 1.40 10.27 0.76
CA GLY A 230 0.70 11.30 -0.02
C GLY A 230 -0.78 11.29 0.32
N ILE A 231 -1.45 10.15 0.17
CA ILE A 231 -2.88 10.08 0.48
C ILE A 231 -3.20 10.27 1.97
N LEU A 232 -2.27 9.94 2.88
CA LEU A 232 -2.40 10.23 4.31
C LEU A 232 -2.44 11.74 4.58
N VAL A 233 -1.50 12.50 4.02
CA VAL A 233 -1.47 13.95 4.24
C VAL A 233 -2.62 14.69 3.56
N LYS A 234 -3.21 14.06 2.53
CA LYS A 234 -4.47 14.51 1.91
C LYS A 234 -5.73 14.05 2.65
N GLY A 235 -5.58 13.36 3.79
CA GLY A 235 -6.71 12.95 4.64
C GLY A 235 -7.55 11.79 4.10
N MET A 236 -7.07 11.07 3.08
CA MET A 236 -7.87 10.06 2.37
C MET A 236 -7.84 8.67 3.02
N ILE A 237 -7.03 8.46 4.05
CA ILE A 237 -6.97 7.18 4.79
C ILE A 237 -7.06 7.38 6.30
N TYR A 238 -7.73 6.42 6.92
CA TYR A 238 -7.87 6.27 8.38
C TYR A 238 -8.53 7.43 9.13
N GLU A 239 -9.05 8.47 8.45
CA GLU A 239 -9.67 9.64 9.10
C GLU A 239 -8.76 10.24 10.19
N SER A 240 -7.46 10.30 9.89
CA SER A 240 -6.40 10.58 10.89
C SER A 240 -5.64 11.89 10.63
N GLY A 241 -6.06 12.66 9.63
CA GLY A 241 -5.37 13.87 9.19
C GLY A 241 -5.22 14.91 10.31
N GLU A 242 -6.31 15.19 11.04
CA GLU A 242 -6.29 16.11 12.18
C GLU A 242 -5.45 15.55 13.34
N PHE A 243 -5.63 14.28 13.68
CA PHE A 243 -4.93 13.60 14.76
C PHE A 243 -3.40 13.63 14.57
N LEU A 244 -2.93 13.40 13.34
CA LEU A 244 -1.51 13.47 12.99
C LEU A 244 -1.04 14.89 12.64
N GLN A 245 -1.96 15.86 12.56
CA GLN A 245 -1.72 17.25 12.20
C GLN A 245 -1.03 17.40 10.85
N VAL A 246 -1.55 16.70 9.84
CA VAL A 246 -0.87 16.56 8.54
C VAL A 246 -0.72 17.86 7.76
N GLN A 247 -1.52 18.88 8.09
CA GLN A 247 -1.46 20.22 7.49
C GLN A 247 -0.13 20.96 7.72
N TYR A 248 0.66 20.56 8.72
CA TYR A 248 1.95 21.21 8.99
C TYR A 248 3.09 20.71 8.08
N TYR A 249 2.93 19.57 7.41
CA TYR A 249 3.94 19.00 6.52
C TYR A 249 3.80 19.56 5.10
N LYS A 250 4.17 20.84 4.95
CA LYS A 250 3.96 21.63 3.71
C LYS A 250 4.71 21.05 2.51
N ASN A 251 5.91 20.50 2.71
CA ASN A 251 6.68 19.92 1.62
C ASN A 251 6.09 18.61 1.14
N ILE A 252 5.58 17.77 2.05
CA ILE A 252 4.87 16.55 1.67
C ILE A 252 3.55 16.89 0.96
N GLN A 253 2.79 17.88 1.42
CA GLN A 253 1.56 18.35 0.75
C GLN A 253 1.84 18.75 -0.70
N ARG A 254 2.84 19.61 -0.93
CA ARG A 254 3.24 20.02 -2.28
C ARG A 254 3.64 18.85 -3.16
N TRP A 255 4.49 17.95 -2.66
CA TRP A 255 4.90 16.75 -3.40
C TRP A 255 3.71 15.82 -3.70
N ALA A 256 2.78 15.68 -2.76
CA ALA A 256 1.57 14.88 -2.93
C ALA A 256 0.68 15.45 -4.05
N ASP A 257 0.49 16.78 -4.08
CA ASP A 257 -0.27 17.47 -5.12
C ASP A 257 0.40 17.33 -6.49
N THR A 258 1.73 17.48 -6.55
CA THR A 258 2.50 17.30 -7.79
C THR A 258 2.31 15.91 -8.39
N ILE A 259 2.37 14.86 -7.57
CA ILE A 259 2.17 13.48 -8.05
C ILE A 259 0.70 13.21 -8.37
N GLU A 260 -0.24 13.68 -7.55
CA GLU A 260 -1.68 13.50 -7.78
C GLU A 260 -2.16 14.14 -9.09
N ALA A 261 -1.51 15.22 -9.53
CA ALA A 261 -1.83 15.87 -10.80
C ALA A 261 -1.52 15.01 -12.03
N ARG A 262 -0.64 14.00 -11.92
CA ARG A 262 -0.19 13.18 -13.05
C ARG A 262 -1.34 12.32 -13.61
N PRO A 263 -1.60 12.33 -14.93
CA PRO A 263 -2.69 11.54 -15.53
C PRO A 263 -2.60 10.05 -15.24
N ALA A 264 -1.39 9.48 -15.28
CA ALA A 264 -1.16 8.07 -14.97
C ALA A 264 -1.45 7.73 -13.50
N VAL A 265 -1.18 8.64 -12.57
CA VAL A 265 -1.53 8.46 -11.16
C VAL A 265 -3.05 8.45 -10.98
N LYS A 266 -3.76 9.39 -11.63
CA LYS A 266 -5.24 9.42 -11.60
C LYS A 266 -5.84 8.12 -12.10
N ARG A 267 -5.38 7.61 -13.25
CA ARG A 267 -5.83 6.31 -13.79
C ARG A 267 -5.46 5.14 -12.89
N GLY A 268 -4.19 5.04 -12.47
CA GLY A 268 -3.69 3.92 -11.68
C GLY A 268 -4.44 3.75 -10.35
N ARG A 269 -4.89 4.84 -9.72
CA ARG A 269 -5.68 4.79 -8.48
C ARG A 269 -7.07 4.19 -8.63
N MET A 270 -7.65 4.26 -9.83
CA MET A 270 -9.00 3.74 -10.09
C MET A 270 -8.99 2.22 -10.21
N VAL A 271 -7.87 1.65 -10.68
CA VAL A 271 -7.74 0.22 -10.98
C VAL A 271 -7.82 -0.63 -9.71
N ASN A 272 -8.68 -1.64 -9.76
CA ASN A 272 -9.08 -2.50 -8.64
C ASN A 272 -9.72 -1.77 -7.45
N ALA A 273 -10.24 -0.56 -7.66
CA ALA A 273 -11.01 0.15 -6.66
C ALA A 273 -12.48 -0.30 -6.70
N THR A 274 -13.03 -0.54 -5.52
CA THR A 274 -14.44 -0.94 -5.32
C THR A 274 -15.08 -0.15 -4.18
N TRP A 275 -14.57 1.05 -3.92
CA TRP A 275 -15.03 1.98 -2.89
C TRP A 275 -14.70 3.41 -3.30
N GLY A 276 -15.35 4.39 -2.65
CA GLY A 276 -15.26 5.80 -3.01
C GLY A 276 -16.29 6.20 -4.07
N GLU A 277 -16.05 7.29 -4.79
CA GLU A 277 -16.94 7.73 -5.86
C GLU A 277 -17.01 6.70 -6.99
N PRO A 278 -18.19 6.26 -7.46
CA PRO A 278 -18.33 5.24 -8.52
C PRO A 278 -17.55 5.56 -9.80
N SER A 279 -17.48 6.83 -10.20
CA SER A 279 -16.69 7.29 -11.35
C SER A 279 -15.17 7.14 -11.19
N GLN A 280 -14.70 6.88 -9.98
CA GLN A 280 -13.29 6.61 -9.66
C GLN A 280 -13.03 5.12 -9.38
N GLN A 281 -14.04 4.26 -9.54
CA GLN A 281 -13.91 2.83 -9.32
C GLN A 281 -13.80 2.11 -10.66
N LEU A 282 -12.69 1.39 -10.86
CA LEU A 282 -12.52 0.46 -11.97
C LEU A 282 -12.16 -0.92 -11.40
N PRO A 283 -13.14 -1.79 -11.12
CA PRO A 283 -12.90 -3.06 -10.43
C PRO A 283 -11.84 -3.95 -11.08
N GLU A 284 -11.79 -3.99 -12.41
CA GLU A 284 -10.76 -4.67 -13.19
C GLU A 284 -10.40 -3.86 -14.44
N ARG A 285 -9.15 -4.00 -14.91
CA ARG A 285 -8.64 -3.34 -16.13
C ARG A 285 -8.14 -4.40 -17.10
N HIS A 286 -8.66 -4.40 -18.31
CA HIS A 286 -8.32 -5.30 -19.42
C HIS A 286 -8.07 -4.56 -20.76
N ASN A 287 -8.35 -3.26 -20.80
CA ASN A 287 -8.09 -2.38 -21.92
C ASN A 287 -8.01 -0.92 -21.42
N ALA A 288 -7.28 -0.07 -22.14
CA ALA A 288 -7.28 1.37 -21.89
C ALA A 288 -8.69 1.99 -22.00
N SER A 289 -9.55 1.48 -22.89
CA SER A 289 -10.94 1.95 -23.02
C SER A 289 -11.80 1.68 -21.78
N ASP A 290 -11.36 0.83 -20.86
CA ASP A 290 -12.15 0.49 -19.66
C ASP A 290 -12.33 1.70 -18.73
N PHE A 291 -11.41 2.68 -18.76
CA PHE A 291 -11.58 3.95 -18.02
C PHE A 291 -12.74 4.81 -18.51
N GLU A 292 -13.17 4.64 -19.76
CA GLU A 292 -14.27 5.38 -20.37
C GLU A 292 -15.59 4.60 -20.35
N LEU A 293 -15.49 3.26 -20.34
CA LEU A 293 -16.62 2.38 -20.60
C LEU A 293 -17.01 1.48 -19.42
N LYS A 294 -16.15 1.31 -18.42
CA LYS A 294 -16.32 0.29 -17.37
C LYS A 294 -16.00 0.77 -15.96
N THR A 295 -15.95 2.08 -15.73
CA THR A 295 -16.02 2.61 -14.37
C THR A 295 -17.37 2.26 -13.74
N GLN A 296 -17.44 2.18 -12.41
CA GLN A 296 -18.61 1.65 -11.72
C GLN A 296 -19.88 2.47 -12.03
N ASP A 297 -19.78 3.80 -12.19
CA ASP A 297 -20.90 4.64 -12.62
C ASP A 297 -21.49 4.22 -13.98
N LYS A 298 -20.64 3.79 -14.93
CA LYS A 298 -21.07 3.32 -16.26
C LYS A 298 -21.66 1.93 -16.23
N VAL A 299 -21.18 1.08 -15.33
CA VAL A 299 -21.75 -0.26 -15.11
C VAL A 299 -23.13 -0.14 -14.48
N ASP A 300 -23.29 0.75 -13.50
CA ASP A 300 -24.57 0.97 -12.82
C ASP A 300 -25.62 1.57 -13.79
N GLU A 301 -25.24 2.56 -14.62
CA GLU A 301 -26.10 3.15 -15.67
C GLU A 301 -26.60 2.11 -16.70
N ALA A 302 -25.86 1.04 -16.96
CA ALA A 302 -26.22 0.03 -17.97
C ALA A 302 -27.17 -1.06 -17.45
N VAL A 303 -27.44 -1.10 -16.13
CA VAL A 303 -28.29 -2.10 -15.48
C VAL A 303 -29.69 -1.54 -15.18
N GLU A 304 -29.86 -0.22 -15.21
CA GLU A 304 -31.17 0.46 -15.15
C GLU A 304 -31.91 0.46 -16.50
#